data_AF-A0A853DMR7-F1
#
_entry.id   AF-A0A853DMR7-F1
#
_cell.length_a   1.000
_cell.length_b   1.000
_cell.length_c   1.000
_cell.angle_alpha   90.00
_cell.angle_beta   90.00
_cell.angle_gamma   90.00
#
_symmetry.space_group_name_H-M   'P 1'
#
loop_
_entity.id
_entity.type
_entity.pdbx_description
1 polymer ?
#
loop_
_entity_poly.entity_id
_entity_poly.type
_entity_poly.pdbx_seq_one_letter_code
_entity_poly.pdbx_strand_id
1 'polypeptide(L)'
;MTASWHPVANAHPTEWVLRQGAAGMAYAVVRRFAFGDPGRPEVWFRVVTWAAASAERELIGWCRTLEAAAKVAWDYRCASESWRHHMASRRVDAATMAAQRPRAAELVRFYRAAMRRTEAATARRAPVTAR
;
A
#
# COMPACT_ATOMS: atom_id res chain seq x y z
N MET A 1 -29.23 9.20 15.19
CA MET A 1 -27.93 9.66 15.70
C MET A 1 -26.94 8.50 15.63
N THR A 2 -25.90 8.57 14.81
CA THR A 2 -24.83 7.57 14.77
C THR A 2 -23.93 7.73 16.00
N ALA A 3 -23.59 6.63 16.66
CA ALA A 3 -22.70 6.66 17.81
C ALA A 3 -21.32 7.23 17.45
N SER A 4 -20.64 7.89 18.40
CA SER A 4 -19.33 8.51 18.18
C SER A 4 -18.24 7.52 17.75
N TRP A 5 -18.40 6.24 18.07
CA TRP A 5 -17.51 5.17 17.62
C TRP A 5 -17.77 4.72 16.17
N HIS A 6 -18.92 5.09 15.59
CA HIS A 6 -19.34 4.59 14.28
C HIS A 6 -18.39 5.08 13.17
N PRO A 7 -17.98 4.25 12.19
CA PRO A 7 -17.00 4.62 11.17
C PRO A 7 -17.33 5.89 10.38
N VAL A 8 -18.63 6.17 10.18
CA VAL A 8 -19.11 7.39 9.51
C VAL A 8 -18.81 8.65 10.33
N ALA A 9 -18.83 8.58 11.66
CA ALA A 9 -18.52 9.72 12.53
C ALA A 9 -17.01 10.09 12.51
N ASN A 10 -16.16 9.12 12.18
CA ASN A 10 -14.69 9.28 12.13
C ASN A 10 -14.15 9.48 10.70
N ALA A 11 -15.03 9.40 9.69
CA ALA A 11 -14.67 9.59 8.30
C ALA A 11 -14.63 11.09 7.98
N HIS A 12 -13.44 11.61 7.67
CA HIS A 12 -13.32 12.96 7.12
C HIS A 12 -13.44 12.93 5.60
N PRO A 13 -13.93 14.02 4.97
CA PRO A 13 -14.06 14.13 3.51
C PRO A 13 -12.70 14.24 2.78
N THR A 14 -11.61 13.83 3.41
CA THR A 14 -10.26 13.86 2.84
C THR A 14 -9.90 12.48 2.31
N GLU A 15 -10.20 12.28 1.02
CA GLU A 15 -9.79 11.12 0.23
C GLU A 15 -8.73 11.55 -0.79
N TRP A 16 -7.63 10.82 -0.85
CA TRP A 16 -6.60 11.00 -1.86
C TRP A 16 -6.50 9.77 -2.75
N VAL A 17 -6.68 9.97 -4.05
CA VAL A 17 -6.42 8.94 -5.07
C VAL A 17 -4.99 9.10 -5.54
N LEU A 18 -4.15 8.09 -5.32
CA LEU A 18 -2.74 8.12 -5.72
C LEU A 18 -2.58 7.60 -7.15
N ARG A 19 -1.86 8.37 -7.97
CA ARG A 19 -1.64 8.15 -9.41
C ARG A 19 -0.16 8.23 -9.77
N GLN A 20 0.21 7.61 -10.88
CA GLN A 20 1.54 7.76 -11.46
C GLN A 20 1.64 9.05 -12.27
N GLY A 21 2.07 10.13 -11.65
CA GLY A 21 2.00 11.45 -12.29
C GLY A 21 0.54 11.88 -12.54
N ALA A 22 0.37 13.01 -13.20
CA ALA A 22 -0.94 13.66 -13.34
C ALA A 22 -1.96 12.85 -14.16
N ALA A 23 -1.51 12.18 -15.22
CA ALA A 23 -2.37 11.42 -16.14
C ALA A 23 -2.32 9.90 -15.93
N GLY A 24 -1.55 9.40 -14.96
CA GLY A 24 -1.36 7.98 -14.77
C GLY A 24 -2.56 7.25 -14.17
N MET A 25 -2.50 5.92 -14.30
CA MET A 25 -3.46 5.04 -13.64
C MET A 25 -3.40 5.20 -12.12
N ALA A 26 -4.58 5.25 -11.51
CA ALA A 26 -4.71 5.22 -10.07
C ALA A 26 -4.31 3.84 -9.54
N TYR A 27 -3.57 3.80 -8.44
CA TYR A 27 -3.07 2.56 -7.86
C TYR A 27 -3.50 2.36 -6.40
N ALA A 28 -3.84 3.43 -5.68
CA ALA A 28 -4.30 3.36 -4.30
C ALA A 28 -5.22 4.52 -3.92
N VAL A 29 -5.93 4.34 -2.82
CA VAL A 29 -6.70 5.39 -2.13
C VAL A 29 -6.23 5.49 -0.69
N VAL A 30 -6.02 6.72 -0.22
CA VAL A 30 -5.75 7.02 1.19
C VAL A 30 -6.94 7.79 1.76
N ARG A 31 -7.41 7.38 2.93
CA ARG A 31 -8.46 8.08 3.69
C ARG A 31 -7.97 8.42 5.08
N ARG A 32 -8.24 9.65 5.53
CA ARG A 32 -7.93 10.11 6.88
C ARG A 32 -9.09 9.79 7.84
N PHE A 33 -8.74 9.23 8.98
CA PHE A 33 -9.62 9.00 10.11
C PHE A 33 -9.06 9.72 11.34
N ALA A 34 -9.95 10.29 12.14
CA ALA A 34 -9.63 10.80 13.46
C ALA A 34 -10.45 10.03 14.48
N PHE A 35 -9.80 9.55 15.54
CA PHE A 35 -10.47 8.85 16.65
C PHE A 35 -10.15 9.55 17.97
N GLY A 36 -10.95 9.26 19.01
CA GLY A 36 -10.68 9.73 20.37
C GLY A 36 -11.13 11.16 20.63
N ASP A 37 -10.43 11.84 21.52
CA ASP A 37 -10.77 13.18 22.02
C ASP A 37 -10.71 14.24 20.89
N PRO A 38 -11.77 15.05 20.67
CA PRO A 38 -11.77 16.11 19.66
C PRO A 38 -10.68 17.17 19.82
N GLY A 39 -10.24 17.46 21.05
CA GLY A 39 -9.15 18.40 21.36
C GLY A 39 -7.75 17.83 21.12
N ARG A 40 -7.63 16.50 21.06
CA ARG A 40 -6.36 15.82 20.73
C ARG A 40 -6.62 14.53 19.96
N PRO A 41 -7.10 14.63 18.71
CA PRO A 41 -7.55 13.47 17.96
C PRO A 41 -6.37 12.57 17.59
N GLU A 42 -6.60 11.27 17.68
CA GLU A 42 -5.69 10.28 17.18
C GLU A 42 -5.89 10.10 15.67
N VAL A 43 -4.94 10.57 14.87
CA VAL A 43 -5.06 10.59 13.40
C VAL A 43 -4.46 9.34 12.77
N TRP A 44 -5.27 8.66 11.96
CA TRP A 44 -4.88 7.47 11.20
C TRP A 44 -5.18 7.64 9.72
N PHE A 45 -4.40 6.97 8.88
CA PHE A 45 -4.55 6.95 7.43
C PHE A 45 -4.77 5.50 6.98
N ARG A 46 -5.95 5.22 6.42
CA ARG A 46 -6.27 3.92 5.83
C ARG A 46 -5.83 3.92 4.37
N VAL A 47 -5.02 2.93 4.00
CA VAL A 47 -4.51 2.75 2.64
C VAL A 47 -5.16 1.53 2.03
N VAL A 48 -5.83 1.71 0.90
CA VAL A 48 -6.47 0.63 0.14
C VAL A 48 -6.03 0.65 -1.32
N THR A 49 -6.19 -0.47 -2.01
CA THR A 49 -5.96 -0.53 -3.46
C THR A 49 -6.95 0.36 -4.20
N TRP A 50 -6.57 0.78 -5.42
CA TRP A 50 -7.53 1.43 -6.31
C TRP A 50 -8.44 0.38 -6.97
N ALA A 51 -9.74 0.67 -6.95
CA ALA A 51 -10.77 0.04 -7.77
C ALA A 51 -11.94 1.02 -7.93
N ALA A 52 -12.70 0.89 -9.01
CA ALA A 52 -13.85 1.75 -9.28
C ALA A 52 -14.91 1.59 -8.18
N ALA A 53 -15.30 0.35 -7.90
CA ALA A 53 -16.17 0.03 -6.78
C ALA A 53 -15.36 -0.04 -5.48
N SER A 54 -15.87 0.58 -4.40
CA SER A 54 -15.19 0.53 -3.10
C SER A 54 -15.09 -0.88 -2.51
N ALA A 55 -16.03 -1.77 -2.85
CA ALA A 55 -16.07 -3.15 -2.39
C ALA A 55 -14.94 -4.02 -2.96
N GLU A 56 -14.37 -3.62 -4.10
CA GLU A 56 -13.26 -4.32 -4.76
C GLU A 56 -11.89 -3.87 -4.21
N ARG A 57 -11.87 -2.85 -3.35
CA ARG A 57 -10.62 -2.31 -2.78
C ARG A 57 -10.16 -3.18 -1.62
N GLU A 58 -8.90 -3.60 -1.69
CA GLU A 58 -8.26 -4.39 -0.64
C GLU A 58 -7.50 -3.47 0.32
N LEU A 59 -7.52 -3.81 1.62
CA LEU A 59 -6.71 -3.11 2.61
C LEU A 59 -5.21 -3.40 2.37
N ILE A 60 -4.42 -2.34 2.22
CA ILE A 60 -2.96 -2.43 2.20
C ILE A 60 -2.42 -2.25 3.62
N GLY A 61 -2.94 -1.26 4.37
CA GLY A 61 -2.56 -1.05 5.77
C GLY A 61 -3.10 0.25 6.37
N TRP A 62 -2.68 0.50 7.61
CA TRP A 62 -2.95 1.72 8.36
C TRP A 62 -1.64 2.42 8.72
N CYS A 63 -1.63 3.75 8.68
CA CYS A 63 -0.45 4.56 8.94
C CYS A 63 -0.80 5.74 9.85
N ARG A 64 0.23 6.28 10.53
CA ARG A 64 0.10 7.44 11.42
C ARG A 64 0.25 8.78 10.71
N THR A 65 0.83 8.78 9.52
CA THR A 65 1.02 9.99 8.69
C THR A 65 0.65 9.72 7.24
N LEU A 66 0.38 10.79 6.49
CA LEU A 66 0.05 10.72 5.07
C LEU A 66 1.26 10.25 4.24
N GLU A 67 2.46 10.65 4.61
CA GLU A 67 3.72 10.27 3.94
C GLU A 67 3.96 8.76 4.08
N ALA A 68 3.77 8.22 5.28
CA ALA A 68 3.86 6.78 5.50
C ALA A 68 2.80 6.02 4.70
N ALA A 69 1.58 6.55 4.62
CA ALA A 69 0.50 5.99 3.81
C ALA A 69 0.84 5.99 2.30
N ALA A 70 1.34 7.12 1.78
CA ALA A 70 1.77 7.25 0.40
C ALA A 70 2.94 6.30 0.07
N LYS A 71 3.91 6.16 0.99
CA LYS A 71 5.00 5.19 0.85
C LYS A 71 4.51 3.76 0.79
N VAL A 72 3.60 3.35 1.69
CA VAL A 72 3.02 2.00 1.70
C VAL A 72 2.26 1.72 0.39
N ALA A 73 1.52 2.71 -0.12
CA ALA A 73 0.83 2.59 -1.39
C ALA A 73 1.79 2.46 -2.58
N TRP A 74 2.90 3.21 -2.57
CA TRP A 74 3.94 3.10 -3.59
C TRP A 74 4.63 1.73 -3.55
N ASP A 75 4.99 1.25 -2.37
CA ASP A 75 5.58 -0.09 -2.19
C ASP A 75 4.62 -1.17 -2.75
N TYR A 76 3.30 -1.03 -2.53
CA TYR A 76 2.30 -1.93 -3.12
C TYR A 76 2.29 -1.90 -4.65
N ARG A 77 2.42 -0.73 -5.25
CA ARG A 77 2.46 -0.58 -6.71
C ARG A 77 3.69 -1.28 -7.28
N CYS A 78 4.88 -1.00 -6.73
CA CYS A 78 6.12 -1.69 -7.10
C CYS A 78 6.01 -3.21 -6.92
N ALA A 79 5.41 -3.66 -5.82
CA ALA A 79 5.20 -5.08 -5.55
C ALA A 79 4.24 -5.74 -6.56
N SER A 80 3.16 -5.05 -6.92
CA SER A 80 2.18 -5.51 -7.92
C SER A 80 2.79 -5.62 -9.30
N GLU A 81 3.60 -4.63 -9.71
CA GLU A 81 4.32 -4.69 -10.98
C GLU A 81 5.34 -5.83 -11.00
N SER A 82 6.13 -5.97 -9.93
CA SER A 82 7.13 -7.04 -9.79
C SER A 82 6.50 -8.42 -9.87
N TRP A 83 5.38 -8.63 -9.18
CA TRP A 83 4.63 -9.90 -9.22
C TRP A 83 4.05 -10.16 -10.61
N ARG A 84 3.49 -9.14 -11.28
CA ARG A 84 2.97 -9.28 -12.66
C ARG A 84 4.09 -9.71 -13.62
N HIS A 85 5.27 -9.12 -13.51
CA HIS A 85 6.43 -9.52 -14.32
C HIS A 85 6.91 -10.94 -14.00
N HIS A 86 6.94 -11.33 -12.72
CA HIS A 86 7.28 -12.70 -12.32
C HIS A 86 6.30 -13.73 -12.88
N MET A 87 5.01 -13.45 -12.86
CA MET A 87 4.01 -14.38 -13.42
C MET A 87 4.06 -14.43 -14.95
N ALA A 88 4.26 -13.29 -15.60
CA ALA A 88 4.39 -13.21 -17.05
C ALA A 88 5.64 -13.97 -17.57
N SER A 89 6.76 -13.93 -16.85
CA SER A 89 7.95 -14.71 -17.23
C SER A 89 7.73 -16.22 -17.14
N ARG A 90 6.77 -16.65 -16.31
CA ARG A 90 6.31 -18.05 -16.18
C ARG A 90 5.19 -18.40 -17.17
N ARG A 91 4.82 -17.47 -18.06
CA ARG A 91 3.75 -17.61 -19.07
C ARG A 91 2.40 -18.05 -18.47
N VAL A 92 2.13 -17.63 -17.24
CA VAL A 92 0.85 -17.89 -16.60
C VAL A 92 -0.21 -16.98 -17.23
N ASP A 93 -1.38 -17.53 -17.55
CA ASP A 93 -2.49 -16.77 -18.12
C ASP A 93 -3.10 -15.78 -17.11
N ALA A 94 -3.84 -14.80 -17.60
CA ALA A 94 -4.39 -13.73 -16.78
C ALA A 94 -5.39 -14.20 -15.70
N ALA A 95 -6.16 -15.26 -15.97
CA ALA A 95 -7.13 -15.79 -15.01
C ALA A 95 -6.42 -16.49 -13.85
N THR A 96 -5.44 -17.32 -14.17
CA THR A 96 -4.58 -17.98 -13.19
C THR A 96 -3.77 -16.97 -12.39
N MET A 97 -3.26 -15.92 -13.03
CA MET A 97 -2.61 -14.79 -12.35
C MET A 97 -3.54 -14.18 -11.31
N ALA A 98 -4.75 -13.78 -11.70
CA ALA A 98 -5.71 -13.15 -10.79
C ALA A 98 -6.05 -14.06 -9.59
N ALA A 99 -6.23 -15.36 -9.83
CA ALA A 99 -6.53 -16.34 -8.78
C ALA A 99 -5.38 -16.55 -7.79
N GLN A 100 -4.13 -16.47 -8.25
CA GLN A 100 -2.93 -16.69 -7.43
C GLN A 100 -2.39 -15.42 -6.78
N ARG A 101 -3.00 -14.26 -7.03
CA ARG A 101 -2.51 -12.99 -6.51
C ARG A 101 -2.62 -12.95 -4.99
N PRO A 102 -1.51 -12.75 -4.25
CA PRO A 102 -1.57 -12.56 -2.80
C PRO A 102 -2.37 -11.31 -2.43
N ARG A 103 -2.89 -11.25 -1.21
CA ARG A 103 -3.59 -10.05 -0.71
C ARG A 103 -2.66 -8.85 -0.76
N ALA A 104 -3.23 -7.67 -0.97
CA ALA A 104 -2.44 -6.44 -1.13
C ALA A 104 -1.43 -6.20 0.01
N ALA A 105 -1.83 -6.42 1.27
CA ALA A 105 -0.95 -6.32 2.43
C ALA A 105 0.17 -7.38 2.44
N GLU A 106 -0.11 -8.61 2.01
CA GLU A 106 0.88 -9.69 1.91
C GLU A 106 1.92 -9.38 0.84
N LEU A 107 1.46 -8.88 -0.30
CA LEU A 107 2.32 -8.52 -1.42
C LEU A 107 3.35 -7.45 -1.01
N VAL A 108 2.92 -6.44 -0.27
CA VAL A 108 3.81 -5.42 0.32
C VAL A 108 4.79 -6.03 1.31
N ARG A 109 4.34 -6.93 2.20
CA ARG A 109 5.21 -7.60 3.18
C ARG A 109 6.31 -8.40 2.48
N PHE A 110 5.96 -9.19 1.48
CA PHE A 110 6.92 -9.99 0.72
C PHE A 110 7.91 -9.11 -0.06
N TYR A 111 7.40 -8.06 -0.72
CA TYR A 111 8.24 -7.10 -1.44
C TYR A 111 9.27 -6.43 -0.52
N ARG A 112 8.83 -5.88 0.63
CA ARG A 112 9.75 -5.26 1.60
C ARG A 112 10.77 -6.25 2.15
N ALA A 113 10.37 -7.49 2.38
CA ALA A 113 11.31 -8.53 2.80
C ALA A 113 12.34 -8.85 1.71
N ALA A 114 11.94 -8.88 0.45
CA ALA A 114 12.85 -9.05 -0.68
C ALA A 114 13.83 -7.88 -0.80
N MET A 115 13.34 -6.63 -0.72
CA MET A 115 14.19 -5.44 -0.77
C MET A 115 15.26 -5.43 0.32
N ARG A 116 14.89 -5.74 1.58
CA ARG A 116 15.85 -5.85 2.68
C ARG A 116 16.93 -6.91 2.44
N ARG A 117 16.57 -8.04 1.82
CA ARG A 117 17.55 -9.09 1.46
C ARG A 117 18.52 -8.60 0.38
N THR A 118 18.01 -7.89 -0.63
CA THR A 118 18.84 -7.29 -1.68
C THR A 118 19.80 -6.25 -1.12
N GLU A 119 19.31 -5.35 -0.27
CA GLU A 119 20.13 -4.33 0.42
C GLU A 119 21.24 -4.98 1.25
N ALA A 120 20.91 -6.01 2.04
CA ALA A 120 21.88 -6.75 2.84
C ALA A 120 22.93 -7.47 1.97
N ALA A 121 22.52 -8.04 0.83
CA ALA A 121 23.44 -8.68 -0.10
C ALA A 121 24.38 -7.67 -0.78
N THR A 122 23.87 -6.49 -1.15
CA THR A 122 24.67 -5.39 -1.69
C THR A 122 25.69 -4.89 -0.66
N ALA A 123 25.27 -4.69 0.59
CA ALA A 123 26.16 -4.26 1.67
C ALA A 123 27.29 -5.27 1.94
N ARG A 124 27.01 -6.59 1.88
CA ARG A 124 28.03 -7.64 2.01
C ARG A 124 29.03 -7.70 0.85
N ARG A 125 28.64 -7.22 -0.33
CA ARG A 125 29.50 -7.18 -1.53
C ARG A 125 30.26 -5.87 -1.67
N ALA A 126 29.93 -4.85 -0.89
CA ALA A 126 30.67 -3.59 -0.89
C ALA A 126 32.10 -3.86 -0.40
N PRO A 127 33.14 -3.45 -1.16
CA PRO A 127 34.52 -3.65 -0.73
C PRO A 127 34.72 -2.89 0.58
N VAL A 128 35.28 -3.57 1.58
CA VAL A 128 35.79 -2.91 2.79
C VAL A 128 36.92 -2.00 2.31
N THR A 129 36.67 -0.71 2.18
CA THR A 129 37.73 0.27 2.06
C THR A 129 38.50 0.25 3.37
N ALA A 130 39.57 -0.55 3.41
CA ALA A 130 40.55 -0.53 4.47
C ALA A 130 41.15 0.87 4.51
N ARG A 131 41.13 1.46 5.71
CA ARG A 131 41.70 2.78 6.01
C ARG A 131 43.14 2.60 6.47
#